data_AF-A0AAD9FYI1-F1
#
_entry.id   AF-A0AAD9FYI1-F1
#
_cell.length_a   1.000
_cell.length_b   1.000
_cell.length_c   1.000
_cell.angle_alpha   90.00
_cell.angle_beta   90.00
_cell.angle_gamma   90.00
#
_symmetry.space_group_name_H-M   'P 1'
#
loop_
_entity.id
_entity.type
_entity.pdbx_description
1 polymer ?
#
loop_
_entity_poly.entity_id
_entity_poly.type
_entity_poly.pdbx_seq_one_letter_code
_entity_poly.pdbx_strand_id
1 'polypeptide(L)'
;MYAGTGALKTDFTRTGRRTIAGALQDGVNSVTRYYLNNFSDGIRQDSFDLLVGNFTPDKRDESPFTFQQQHSFLNVMLEAALATLAVVSVSLSMRQELPVATRVRDGVIATFTLFAVTGYLIVKKGKFRSIGRRYVCKPAFSSSGYIRRKTA
;
A
#
# COMPACT_ATOMS: atom_id res chain seq x y z
N MET A 1 -12.85 15.34 -16.32
CA MET A 1 -11.85 16.15 -17.06
C MET A 1 -10.99 16.84 -16.02
N TYR A 2 -9.67 16.65 -16.04
CA TYR A 2 -8.78 17.26 -15.04
C TYR A 2 -8.25 18.59 -15.56
N ALA A 3 -8.62 19.69 -14.90
CA ALA A 3 -8.14 21.02 -15.24
C ALA A 3 -6.60 21.05 -15.17
N GLY A 4 -5.94 21.48 -16.25
CA GLY A 4 -4.48 21.51 -16.37
C GLY A 4 -3.84 20.32 -17.10
N THR A 5 -4.57 19.22 -17.35
CA THR A 5 -4.08 18.17 -18.25
C THR A 5 -4.48 18.49 -19.69
N GLY A 6 -3.50 18.74 -20.57
CA GLY A 6 -3.74 19.14 -21.96
C GLY A 6 -4.71 18.19 -22.68
N ALA A 7 -5.54 18.72 -23.59
CA ALA A 7 -6.52 17.91 -24.31
C ALA A 7 -5.86 16.75 -25.06
N LEU A 8 -6.59 15.65 -25.22
CA LEU A 8 -6.12 14.55 -26.06
C LEU A 8 -6.23 14.95 -27.53
N LYS A 9 -5.31 14.46 -28.38
CA LYS A 9 -5.28 14.73 -29.82
C LYS A 9 -5.20 16.21 -30.20
N THR A 10 -4.50 17.01 -29.39
CA THR A 10 -4.25 18.44 -29.68
C THR A 10 -3.44 18.67 -30.95
N ASP A 11 -2.62 17.70 -31.36
CA ASP A 11 -1.89 17.74 -32.62
C ASP A 11 -2.84 17.62 -33.81
N PHE A 12 -3.79 16.68 -33.77
CA PHE A 12 -4.75 16.44 -34.84
C PHE A 12 -5.68 17.65 -35.05
N THR A 13 -6.12 18.32 -33.98
CA THR A 13 -6.96 19.52 -34.09
C THR A 13 -6.19 20.75 -34.59
N ARG A 14 -4.86 20.79 -34.42
CA ARG A 14 -4.03 21.93 -34.82
C ARG A 14 -3.43 21.80 -36.23
N THR A 15 -3.02 20.60 -36.64
CA THR A 15 -2.32 20.37 -37.92
C THR A 15 -3.07 19.45 -38.87
N GLY A 16 -4.20 18.87 -38.45
CA GLY A 16 -5.01 17.95 -39.27
C GLY A 16 -4.34 16.60 -39.56
N ARG A 17 -3.14 16.35 -39.03
CA ARG A 17 -2.38 15.11 -39.22
C ARG A 17 -1.93 14.57 -37.87
N ARG A 18 -1.96 13.24 -37.72
CA ARG A 18 -1.53 12.58 -36.49
C ARG A 18 -0.01 12.48 -36.43
N THR A 19 0.58 12.93 -35.33
CA THR A 19 2.03 12.87 -35.10
C THR A 19 2.36 11.85 -34.01
N ILE A 20 3.51 11.18 -34.11
CA ILE A 20 3.98 10.22 -33.10
C ILE A 20 4.24 10.94 -31.76
N ALA A 21 4.77 12.18 -31.82
CA ALA A 21 4.96 13.02 -30.65
C ALA A 21 3.62 13.37 -29.95
N GLY A 22 2.57 13.68 -30.71
CA GLY A 22 1.22 13.91 -30.16
C GLY A 22 0.61 12.65 -29.56
N ALA A 23 0.87 11.47 -30.13
CA ALA A 23 0.45 10.20 -29.54
C ALA A 23 1.14 9.92 -28.19
N LEU A 24 2.43 10.23 -28.05
CA LEU A 24 3.15 10.09 -26.78
C LEU A 24 2.62 11.06 -25.72
N GLN A 25 2.39 12.33 -26.09
CA GLN A 25 1.82 13.34 -25.19
C GLN A 25 0.41 12.94 -24.71
N ASP A 26 -0.39 12.33 -25.58
CA ASP A 26 -1.70 11.78 -25.22
C ASP A 26 -1.59 10.62 -24.24
N GLY A 27 -0.56 9.77 -24.39
CA GLY A 27 -0.24 8.71 -23.44
C GLY A 27 0.06 9.28 -22.05
N VAL A 28 0.94 10.29 -21.97
CA VAL A 28 1.28 10.98 -20.71
C VAL A 28 0.03 11.60 -20.08
N ASN A 29 -0.75 12.36 -20.83
CA ASN A 29 -1.98 12.99 -20.34
C ASN A 29 -2.99 11.94 -19.84
N SER A 30 -3.08 10.79 -20.49
CA SER A 30 -3.98 9.70 -20.09
C SER A 30 -3.53 9.03 -18.81
N VAL A 31 -2.23 8.74 -18.66
CA VAL A 31 -1.65 8.18 -17.44
C VAL A 31 -1.80 9.16 -16.27
N THR A 32 -1.52 10.44 -16.48
CA THR A 32 -1.70 11.48 -15.46
C THR A 32 -3.16 11.56 -15.00
N ARG A 33 -4.12 11.54 -15.93
CA ARG A 33 -5.57 11.52 -15.57
C ARG A 33 -5.95 10.24 -14.83
N TYR A 34 -5.45 9.10 -15.27
CA TYR A 34 -5.68 7.82 -14.58
C TYR A 34 -5.14 7.87 -13.16
N TYR A 35 -3.93 8.39 -12.96
CA TYR A 35 -3.33 8.53 -11.65
C TYR A 35 -4.13 9.49 -10.76
N LEU A 36 -4.44 10.68 -11.25
CA LEU A 36 -5.15 11.69 -10.47
C LEU A 36 -6.56 11.24 -10.09
N ASN A 37 -7.30 10.61 -11.01
CA ASN A 37 -8.63 10.07 -10.75
C ASN A 37 -8.62 8.94 -9.70
N ASN A 38 -7.65 8.03 -9.77
CA ASN A 38 -7.61 6.89 -8.85
C ASN A 38 -6.95 7.20 -7.49
N PHE A 39 -6.02 8.17 -7.44
CA PHE A 39 -5.16 8.35 -6.27
C PHE A 39 -5.19 9.74 -5.64
N SER A 40 -5.78 10.75 -6.29
CA SER A 40 -5.83 12.13 -5.77
C SER A 40 -7.26 12.62 -5.55
N ASP A 41 -8.20 12.24 -6.40
CA ASP A 41 -9.59 12.73 -6.32
C ASP A 41 -10.34 12.23 -5.10
N GLY A 42 -10.13 10.97 -4.71
CA GLY A 42 -10.80 10.39 -3.53
C GLY A 42 -10.57 11.23 -2.27
N ILE A 43 -9.31 11.60 -2.01
CA ILE A 43 -8.94 12.41 -0.84
C ILE A 43 -9.57 13.80 -0.88
N ARG A 44 -9.61 14.43 -2.07
CA ARG A 44 -10.24 15.74 -2.25
C ARG A 44 -11.74 15.68 -2.01
N GLN A 45 -12.40 14.66 -2.56
CA GLN A 45 -13.84 14.50 -2.39
C GLN A 45 -14.21 14.20 -0.94
N ASP A 46 -13.43 13.36 -0.27
CA ASP A 46 -13.59 13.08 1.16
C ASP A 46 -13.47 14.36 2.01
N SER A 47 -12.53 15.25 1.65
CA SER A 47 -12.35 16.53 2.34
C SER A 47 -13.58 17.43 2.18
N PHE A 48 -14.17 17.48 0.98
CA PHE A 48 -15.40 18.24 0.74
C PHE A 48 -16.60 17.63 1.48
N ASP A 49 -16.75 16.30 1.48
CA ASP A 49 -17.82 15.61 2.20
C ASP A 49 -17.74 15.88 3.71
N LEU A 50 -16.52 15.97 4.27
CA LEU A 50 -16.30 16.36 5.66
C LEU A 50 -16.69 17.82 5.94
N LEU A 51 -16.26 18.76 5.08
CA LEU A 51 -16.55 20.19 5.23
C LEU A 51 -18.05 20.51 5.11
N VAL A 52 -18.75 19.83 4.19
CA VAL A 52 -20.18 20.03 3.93
C VAL A 52 -21.05 19.23 4.93
N GLY A 53 -20.46 18.35 5.75
CA GLY A 53 -21.21 17.51 6.68
C GLY A 53 -22.01 16.39 6.00
N ASN A 54 -21.59 16.00 4.79
CA ASN A 54 -22.18 14.91 4.01
C ASN A 54 -21.57 13.55 4.39
N PHE A 55 -21.37 13.32 5.69
CA PHE A 55 -20.85 12.07 6.23
C PHE A 55 -21.70 11.59 7.40
N THR A 56 -21.74 10.27 7.59
CA THR A 56 -22.31 9.62 8.78
C THR A 56 -21.23 8.73 9.39
N PRO A 57 -20.80 8.98 10.65
CA PRO A 57 -19.83 8.15 11.33
C PRO A 57 -20.47 6.80 11.73
N ASP A 58 -19.87 5.69 11.32
CA ASP A 58 -20.23 4.37 11.84
C ASP A 58 -19.54 4.15 13.20
N LYS A 59 -20.34 4.04 14.26
CA LYS A 59 -19.83 3.85 15.63
C LYS A 59 -19.22 2.45 15.85
N ARG A 60 -19.41 1.52 14.91
CA ARG A 60 -18.86 0.17 14.97
C ARG A 60 -17.43 0.09 14.44
N ASP A 61 -17.01 1.07 13.66
CA ASP A 61 -15.67 1.16 13.09
C ASP A 61 -14.78 2.11 13.89
N GLU A 62 -13.47 1.81 13.92
CA GLU A 62 -12.48 2.66 14.59
C GLU A 62 -12.31 3.99 13.86
N SER A 63 -12.00 5.06 14.60
CA SER A 63 -11.84 6.37 13.98
C SER A 63 -10.66 6.38 12.99
N PRO A 64 -10.80 7.05 11.83
CA PRO A 64 -9.73 7.13 10.84
C PRO A 64 -8.54 7.92 11.39
N PHE A 65 -8.74 8.72 12.44
CA PHE A 65 -7.72 9.49 13.14
C PHE A 65 -6.98 8.69 14.22
N THR A 66 -7.51 7.54 14.63
CA THR A 66 -6.79 6.61 15.52
C THR A 66 -5.82 5.70 14.77
N PHE A 67 -5.99 5.52 13.45
CA PHE A 67 -5.18 4.60 12.63
C PHE A 67 -4.24 5.33 11.66
N GLN A 68 -3.37 6.18 12.20
CA GLN A 68 -2.14 6.57 11.49
C GLN A 68 -0.89 6.08 12.23
N GLN A 69 -0.97 4.93 12.91
CA GLN A 69 0.21 4.07 13.03
C GLN A 69 0.41 3.39 11.67
N GLN A 70 0.92 4.19 10.74
CA GLN A 70 1.45 3.72 9.47
C GLN A 70 2.61 2.80 9.84
N HIS A 71 2.33 1.50 9.98
CA HIS A 71 3.37 0.49 9.78
C HIS A 71 3.74 0.62 8.32
N SER A 72 4.60 1.60 8.02
CA SER A 72 5.27 1.71 6.75
C SER A 72 5.83 0.34 6.42
N PHE A 73 5.75 -0.05 5.16
CA PHE A 73 6.35 -1.30 4.69
C PHE A 73 7.77 -1.50 5.25
N LEU A 74 8.53 -0.40 5.36
CA LEU A 74 9.84 -0.33 6.01
C LEU A 74 9.85 -0.81 7.47
N ASN A 75 8.86 -0.46 8.29
CA ASN A 75 8.78 -0.88 9.70
C ASN A 75 8.51 -2.38 9.80
N VAL A 76 7.66 -2.94 8.93
CA VAL A 76 7.42 -4.39 8.87
C VAL A 76 8.67 -5.13 8.39
N MET A 77 9.37 -4.60 7.39
CA MET A 77 10.65 -5.15 6.92
C MET A 77 11.73 -5.07 8.01
N LEU A 78 11.78 -3.98 8.77
CA LEU A 78 12.74 -3.77 9.87
C LEU A 78 12.47 -4.74 11.04
N GLU A 79 11.21 -4.89 11.45
CA GLU A 79 10.82 -5.85 12.49
C GLU A 79 11.15 -7.29 12.08
N ALA A 80 10.88 -7.65 10.82
CA ALA A 80 11.26 -8.97 10.29
C ALA A 80 12.78 -9.16 10.29
N ALA A 81 13.55 -8.16 9.87
CA ALA A 81 15.02 -8.20 9.88
C ALA A 81 15.57 -8.37 11.30
N LEU A 82 15.09 -7.60 12.27
CA LEU A 82 15.48 -7.72 13.68
C LEU A 82 15.14 -9.09 14.25
N ALA A 83 13.96 -9.64 13.93
CA ALA A 83 13.58 -10.99 14.35
C ALA A 83 14.52 -12.05 13.78
N THR A 84 14.89 -11.95 12.50
CA THR A 84 15.85 -12.89 11.90
C THR A 84 17.24 -12.79 12.54
N LEU A 85 17.71 -11.57 12.80
CA LEU A 85 19.00 -11.33 13.43
C LEU A 85 19.05 -11.85 14.87
N ALA A 86 17.94 -11.73 15.61
CA ALA A 86 17.80 -12.29 16.95
C ALA A 86 17.82 -13.83 16.95
N VAL A 87 17.16 -14.48 15.98
CA VAL A 87 17.18 -15.95 15.86
C VAL A 87 18.59 -16.45 15.53
N VAL A 88 19.30 -15.77 14.63
CA VAL A 88 20.70 -16.11 14.30
C VAL A 88 21.63 -15.87 15.49
N SER A 89 21.49 -14.78 16.23
CA SER A 89 22.34 -14.48 17.40
C SER A 89 22.11 -15.47 18.54
N VAL A 90 20.86 -15.86 18.82
CA VAL A 90 20.52 -16.89 19.82
C VAL A 90 21.06 -18.26 19.40
N SER A 91 20.95 -18.63 18.11
CA SER A 91 21.48 -19.89 17.58
C SER A 91 23.01 -19.97 17.69
N LEU A 92 23.69 -18.83 17.51
CA LEU A 92 25.12 -18.73 17.77
C LEU A 92 25.42 -18.79 19.27
N SER A 93 24.68 -18.09 20.13
CA SER A 93 24.99 -17.99 21.57
C SER A 93 24.76 -19.28 22.38
N MET A 94 23.77 -20.10 22.03
CA MET A 94 23.36 -21.26 22.85
C MET A 94 24.19 -22.54 22.61
N ARG A 95 25.05 -22.57 21.59
CA ARG A 95 25.80 -23.78 21.18
C ARG A 95 27.30 -23.51 21.05
N GLN A 96 27.98 -23.19 22.14
CA GLN A 96 29.43 -22.94 22.12
C GLN A 96 30.27 -24.20 21.87
N GLU A 97 29.76 -25.38 22.21
CA GLU A 97 30.43 -26.69 22.10
C GLU A 97 30.49 -27.26 20.66
N LEU A 98 29.73 -26.68 19.72
CA LEU A 98 29.60 -27.21 18.35
C LEU A 98 30.42 -26.39 17.34
N PRO A 99 30.96 -27.03 16.29
CA PRO A 99 31.66 -26.33 15.23
C PRO A 99 30.76 -25.29 14.55
N VAL A 100 31.35 -24.16 14.17
CA VAL A 100 30.65 -22.96 13.64
C VAL A 100 29.76 -23.29 12.44
N ALA A 101 30.19 -24.21 11.56
CA ALA A 101 29.42 -24.64 10.40
C ALA A 101 28.04 -25.22 10.76
N THR A 102 27.96 -26.04 11.81
CA THR A 102 26.70 -26.64 12.28
C THR A 102 25.79 -25.59 12.91
N ARG A 103 26.36 -24.60 13.61
CA ARG A 103 25.62 -23.50 14.24
C ARG A 103 24.97 -22.58 13.21
N VAL A 104 25.70 -22.24 12.16
CA VAL A 104 25.19 -21.41 11.06
C VAL A 104 24.09 -22.16 10.31
N ARG A 105 24.30 -23.45 10.00
CA ARG A 105 23.29 -24.28 9.33
C ARG A 105 21.98 -24.33 10.12
N ASP A 106 22.04 -24.64 11.42
CA ASP A 106 20.85 -24.79 12.25
C ASP A 106 20.11 -23.45 12.42
N GLY A 107 20.85 -22.33 12.53
CA GLY A 107 20.27 -20.97 12.54
C GLY A 107 19.60 -20.57 11.23
N VAL A 108 20.17 -20.96 10.08
CA VAL A 108 19.58 -20.74 8.75
C VAL A 108 18.30 -21.57 8.59
N ILE A 109 18.29 -22.82 9.04
CA ILE A 109 17.09 -23.68 9.00
C ILE A 109 15.97 -23.10 9.90
N ALA A 110 16.31 -22.63 11.09
CA ALA A 110 15.35 -22.04 12.02
C ALA A 110 14.74 -20.73 11.47
N THR A 111 15.54 -19.90 10.81
CA THR A 111 15.05 -18.67 10.16
C THR A 111 14.13 -18.97 8.98
N PHE A 112 14.50 -19.90 8.09
CA PHE A 112 13.64 -20.30 6.96
C PHE A 112 12.31 -20.90 7.42
N THR A 113 12.33 -21.77 8.43
CA THR A 113 11.10 -22.38 8.97
C THR A 113 10.19 -21.35 9.62
N LEU A 114 10.74 -20.41 10.41
CA LEU A 114 9.97 -19.32 11.02
C LEU A 114 9.37 -18.37 9.97
N PHE A 115 10.12 -18.03 8.93
CA PHE A 115 9.64 -17.19 7.83
C PHE A 115 8.53 -17.89 7.03
N ALA A 116 8.69 -19.19 6.74
CA ALA A 116 7.69 -19.99 6.03
C ALA A 116 6.40 -20.16 6.85
N VAL A 117 6.49 -20.44 8.15
CA VAL A 117 5.32 -20.54 9.05
C VAL A 117 4.61 -19.19 9.17
N THR A 118 5.36 -18.10 9.34
CA THR A 118 4.79 -16.75 9.42
C THR A 118 4.10 -16.37 8.11
N GLY A 119 4.75 -16.60 6.97
CA GLY A 119 4.17 -16.39 5.64
C GLY A 119 2.90 -17.22 5.42
N TYR A 120 2.93 -18.51 5.76
CA TYR A 120 1.77 -19.39 5.65
C TYR A 120 0.59 -18.93 6.53
N LEU A 121 0.85 -18.49 7.76
CA LEU A 121 -0.18 -17.94 8.64
C LEU A 121 -0.78 -16.65 8.09
N ILE A 122 0.02 -15.78 7.46
CA ILE A 122 -0.43 -14.54 6.82
C ILE A 122 -1.33 -14.84 5.61
N VAL A 123 -0.95 -15.83 4.79
CA VAL A 123 -1.71 -16.23 3.59
C VAL A 123 -3.00 -16.94 3.99
N LYS A 124 -2.95 -17.94 4.88
CA LYS A 124 -4.12 -18.77 5.23
C LYS A 124 -5.14 -18.02 6.09
N LYS A 125 -4.72 -17.13 7.00
CA LYS A 125 -5.66 -16.34 7.82
C LYS A 125 -6.32 -15.18 7.07
N GLY A 126 -6.17 -15.09 5.74
CA GLY A 126 -6.82 -14.04 4.94
C GLY A 126 -6.31 -12.62 5.22
N LYS A 127 -5.33 -12.45 6.13
CA LYS A 127 -4.69 -11.17 6.45
C LYS A 127 -4.00 -10.59 5.22
N PHE A 128 -3.55 -11.41 4.27
CA PHE A 128 -2.98 -10.93 3.00
C PHE A 128 -3.96 -10.06 2.20
N ARG A 129 -5.28 -10.35 2.21
CA ARG A 129 -6.28 -9.52 1.52
C ARG A 129 -6.55 -8.19 2.25
N SER A 130 -6.39 -8.14 3.57
CA SER A 130 -6.50 -6.88 4.34
C SER A 130 -5.22 -6.06 4.24
N ILE A 131 -4.05 -6.70 4.31
CA ILE A 131 -2.72 -6.13 4.07
C ILE A 131 -2.66 -5.56 2.65
N GLY A 132 -3.05 -6.32 1.63
CA GLY A 132 -3.09 -5.85 0.24
C GLY A 132 -3.97 -4.62 0.07
N ARG A 133 -5.15 -4.57 0.70
CA ARG A 133 -5.96 -3.33 0.75
C ARG A 133 -5.25 -2.19 1.49
N ARG A 134 -4.57 -2.47 2.59
CA ARG A 134 -3.89 -1.46 3.42
C ARG A 134 -2.62 -0.87 2.77
N TYR A 135 -1.95 -1.61 1.87
CA TYR A 135 -0.73 -1.17 1.18
C TYR A 135 -0.96 -0.75 -0.27
N VAL A 136 -2.00 -1.26 -0.94
CA VAL A 136 -2.32 -0.92 -2.35
C VAL A 136 -3.40 0.17 -2.42
N CYS A 137 -4.32 0.25 -1.46
CA CYS A 137 -5.24 1.38 -1.33
C CYS A 137 -4.58 2.44 -0.44
N LYS A 138 -4.38 3.65 -0.99
CA LYS A 138 -4.11 4.83 -0.17
C LYS A 138 -5.24 4.99 0.87
N PRO A 139 -5.00 5.63 2.03
CA PRO A 139 -6.07 5.96 2.96
C PRO A 139 -7.08 6.86 2.22
N ALA A 140 -8.21 6.26 1.84
CA ALA A 140 -9.39 6.97 1.42
C ALA A 140 -10.32 6.96 2.64
N PHE A 141 -10.69 8.15 3.13
CA PHE A 141 -11.61 8.28 4.25
C PHE A 141 -12.96 7.62 3.91
N SER A 142 -13.34 7.58 2.63
CA SER A 142 -14.54 6.88 2.14
C SER A 142 -14.40 5.35 2.05
N SER A 143 -13.20 4.77 1.90
CA SER A 143 -13.05 3.30 1.78
C SER A 143 -12.88 2.59 3.12
N SER A 144 -12.76 3.34 4.22
CA SER A 144 -12.49 2.80 5.56
C SER A 144 -13.74 2.30 6.30
N GLY A 145 -14.94 2.32 5.70
CA GLY A 145 -16.20 1.94 6.36
C GLY A 145 -16.73 2.97 7.36
N TYR A 146 -15.82 3.72 8.00
CA TYR A 146 -16.11 4.70 9.04
C TYR A 146 -16.94 5.92 8.58
N ILE A 147 -16.73 6.43 7.37
CA ILE A 147 -17.49 7.54 6.79
C ILE A 147 -18.29 7.00 5.60
N ARG A 148 -19.60 6.79 5.79
CA ARG A 148 -20.52 6.60 4.67
C ARG A 148 -21.12 7.93 4.24
N ARG A 149 -21.27 8.11 2.93
CA ARG A 149 -22.14 9.15 2.40
C ARG A 149 -23.57 8.88 2.84
N LYS A 150 -24.30 9.94 3.18
CA LYS A 150 -25.75 9.84 3.39
C LYS A 150 -26.34 9.36 2.07
N THR A 151 -26.96 8.18 2.07
CA THR A 151 -27.77 7.74 0.93
C THR A 151 -28.90 8.76 0.79
N ALA A 152 -29.01 9.35 -0.39
CA ALA A 152 -30.14 10.20 -0.76
C ALA A 152 -31.45 9.41 -0.71
#